data_AF-A0A418VHE4-F1
#
_entry.id   AF-A0A418VHE4-F1
#
_cell.length_a   1.000
_cell.length_b   1.000
_cell.length_c   1.000
_cell.angle_alpha   90.00
_cell.angle_beta   90.00
_cell.angle_gamma   90.00
#
_symmetry.space_group_name_H-M   'P 1'
#
loop_
_entity.id
_entity.type
_entity.pdbx_description
1 polymer ?
#
loop_
_entity_poly.entity_id
_entity_poly.type
_entity_poly.pdbx_seq_one_letter_code
_entity_poly.pdbx_strand_id
1 'polypeptide(L)'
;MAVGKCGAYGQAFDYAAEAAAIDAARKKCSGDCTTITMRRACAALAIDMLNPCGAHGYAVEAKISSSLNEATRKCYEFGGKQCVIRAWACDAKG
;
A
#
# COMPACT_ATOMS: atom_id res chain seq x y z
N MET A 1 2.24 -4.51 4.65
CA MET A 1 2.12 -3.04 4.47
C MET A 1 1.08 -2.49 5.43
N ALA A 2 1.12 -1.21 5.76
CA ALA A 2 0.13 -0.50 6.54
C ALA A 2 -0.22 0.81 5.80
N VAL A 3 -1.50 1.18 5.80
CA VAL A 3 -2.02 2.37 5.12
C VAL A 3 -2.92 3.12 6.09
N GLY A 4 -2.66 4.41 6.27
CA GLY A 4 -3.42 5.31 7.14
C GLY A 4 -4.00 6.49 6.37
N LYS A 5 -4.61 7.41 7.12
CA LYS A 5 -5.20 8.63 6.57
C LYS A 5 -4.13 9.51 5.92
N CYS A 6 -4.51 10.36 4.97
CA CYS A 6 -3.62 11.38 4.40
C CYS A 6 -2.36 10.84 3.71
N GLY A 7 -2.45 9.65 3.13
CA GLY A 7 -1.30 9.00 2.49
C GLY A 7 -0.21 8.59 3.47
N ALA A 8 -0.55 8.46 4.76
CA ALA A 8 0.25 7.76 5.73
C ALA A 8 0.37 6.30 5.30
N TYR A 9 1.59 5.76 5.35
CA TYR A 9 1.83 4.38 5.01
C TYR A 9 3.06 3.89 5.76
N GLY A 10 3.17 2.58 5.89
CA GLY A 10 4.36 1.93 6.37
C GLY A 10 4.54 0.59 5.67
N GLN A 11 5.78 0.27 5.31
CA GLN A 11 6.09 -0.98 4.65
C GLN A 11 7.20 -1.73 5.36
N ALA A 12 7.01 -3.04 5.42
CA ALA A 12 7.95 -4.01 5.92
C ALA A 12 7.78 -5.26 5.05
N PHE A 13 8.91 -5.80 4.63
CA PHE A 13 9.08 -6.97 3.81
C PHE A 13 10.35 -7.68 4.30
N ASP A 14 10.54 -8.95 3.91
CA ASP A 14 11.71 -9.77 4.30
C ASP A 14 11.80 -10.09 5.81
N TYR A 15 10.66 -10.41 6.44
CA TYR A 15 10.60 -10.89 7.82
C TYR A 15 10.27 -12.38 7.84
N ALA A 16 10.88 -13.14 8.76
CA ALA A 16 10.61 -14.57 8.93
C ALA A 16 9.17 -14.87 9.40
N ALA A 17 8.50 -13.90 10.05
CA ALA A 17 7.14 -14.04 10.55
C ALA A 17 6.26 -12.86 10.11
N GLU A 18 5.05 -13.16 9.64
CA GLU A 18 4.05 -12.16 9.21
C GLU A 18 3.74 -11.15 10.31
N ALA A 19 3.60 -11.60 11.57
CA ALA A 19 3.32 -10.72 12.70
C ALA A 19 4.41 -9.65 12.90
N ALA A 20 5.69 -10.00 12.70
CA ALA A 20 6.80 -9.07 12.80
C ALA A 20 6.80 -8.06 11.63
N ALA A 21 6.46 -8.50 10.42
CA ALA A 21 6.26 -7.60 9.28
C ALA A 21 5.09 -6.62 9.54
N ILE A 22 3.99 -7.10 10.12
CA ILE A 22 2.83 -6.26 10.46
C ILE A 22 3.23 -5.19 11.47
N ASP A 23 3.89 -5.57 12.56
CA ASP A 23 4.32 -4.63 13.60
C ASP A 23 5.30 -3.58 13.06
N ALA A 24 6.29 -4.02 12.26
CA ALA A 24 7.24 -3.12 11.62
C ALA A 24 6.59 -2.16 10.61
N ALA A 25 5.60 -2.64 9.84
CA ALA A 25 4.84 -1.79 8.92
C ALA A 25 3.99 -0.77 9.68
N ARG A 26 3.34 -1.18 10.78
CA ARG A 26 2.55 -0.27 11.63
C ARG A 26 3.40 0.81 12.28
N LYS A 27 4.58 0.47 12.80
CA LYS A 27 5.52 1.45 13.41
C LYS A 27 5.95 2.56 12.44
N LYS A 28 6.00 2.27 11.15
CA LYS A 28 6.35 3.25 10.11
C LYS A 28 5.15 4.05 9.58
N CYS A 29 3.94 3.69 9.98
CA CYS A 29 2.72 4.34 9.55
C CYS A 29 2.18 5.22 10.68
N SER A 30 1.92 6.49 10.40
CA SER A 30 1.45 7.44 11.41
C SER A 30 -0.07 7.45 11.53
N GLY A 31 -0.57 7.45 12.77
CA GLY A 31 -2.00 7.50 13.10
C GLY A 31 -2.70 6.15 12.97
N ASP A 32 -3.99 6.20 12.66
CA ASP A 32 -4.82 5.00 12.48
C ASP A 32 -4.51 4.33 11.14
N CYS A 33 -3.68 3.27 11.21
CA CYS A 33 -3.24 2.54 10.04
C CYS A 33 -3.87 1.15 9.95
N THR A 34 -4.50 0.90 8.80
CA THR A 34 -5.01 -0.41 8.41
C THR A 34 -3.86 -1.25 7.87
N THR A 35 -3.76 -2.49 8.33
CA THR A 35 -2.72 -3.42 7.87
C THR A 35 -3.20 -4.19 6.65
N ILE A 36 -2.33 -4.26 5.65
CA ILE A 36 -2.50 -5.04 4.44
C ILE A 36 -1.42 -6.13 4.45
N THR A 37 -1.83 -7.37 4.63
CA THR A 37 -0.95 -8.53 4.51
C THR A 37 -0.85 -8.96 3.06
N MET A 38 0.33 -9.43 2.66
CA MET A 38 0.58 -10.00 1.35
C MET A 38 1.42 -11.25 1.56
N ARG A 39 1.02 -12.37 0.97
CA ARG A 39 1.73 -13.66 1.06
C ARG A 39 2.03 -14.14 -0.35
N ARG A 40 3.31 -14.25 -0.74
CA ARG A 40 3.69 -14.57 -2.14
C ARG A 40 3.01 -13.65 -3.16
N ALA A 41 2.88 -12.38 -2.80
CA ALA A 41 2.17 -11.36 -3.57
C ALA A 41 2.86 -10.01 -3.39
N CYS A 42 2.52 -9.08 -4.27
CA CYS A 42 2.89 -7.68 -4.17
C CYS A 42 1.70 -6.86 -3.68
N ALA A 43 1.98 -5.74 -3.03
CA ALA A 43 0.98 -4.73 -2.74
C ALA A 43 1.46 -3.36 -3.17
N ALA A 44 0.52 -2.50 -3.55
CA ALA A 44 0.77 -1.11 -3.88
C ALA A 44 -0.29 -0.20 -3.26
N LEU A 45 0.11 1.02 -2.94
CA LEU A 45 -0.72 2.14 -2.50
C LEU A 45 -0.57 3.29 -3.49
N ALA A 46 -1.69 3.75 -4.02
CA ALA A 46 -1.83 4.97 -4.78
C ALA A 46 -2.57 6.04 -3.97
N ILE A 47 -2.15 7.29 -4.09
CA ILE A 47 -2.82 8.45 -3.48
C ILE A 47 -3.05 9.53 -4.52
N ASP A 48 -4.05 10.39 -4.31
CA ASP A 48 -4.17 11.64 -5.05
C ASP A 48 -3.11 12.65 -4.58
N MET A 49 -2.18 13.02 -5.47
CA MET A 49 -1.13 13.99 -5.18
C MET A 49 -1.68 15.37 -4.86
N LEU A 50 -2.83 15.76 -5.43
CA LEU A 50 -3.47 17.05 -5.17
C LEU A 50 -4.16 17.09 -3.80
N ASN A 51 -4.63 15.94 -3.33
CA ASN A 51 -5.25 15.81 -2.02
C ASN A 51 -4.88 14.47 -1.38
N PRO A 52 -3.72 14.38 -0.70
CA PRO A 52 -3.27 13.13 -0.07
C PRO A 52 -4.24 12.57 0.98
N CYS A 53 -5.12 13.40 1.55
CA CYS A 53 -6.19 13.02 2.48
C CYS A 53 -7.49 12.58 1.79
N GLY A 54 -7.59 12.74 0.48
CA GLY A 54 -8.75 12.36 -0.31
C GLY A 54 -8.68 10.91 -0.78
N ALA A 55 -8.92 10.73 -2.07
CA ALA A 55 -8.94 9.42 -2.70
C ALA A 55 -7.57 8.73 -2.62
N HIS A 56 -7.60 7.45 -2.25
CA HIS A 56 -6.45 6.57 -2.28
C HIS A 56 -6.91 5.18 -2.66
N GLY A 57 -6.07 4.43 -3.36
CA GLY A 57 -6.36 3.06 -3.77
C GLY A 57 -5.23 2.14 -3.34
N TYR A 58 -5.56 0.92 -2.95
CA TYR A 58 -4.55 -0.12 -2.74
C TYR A 58 -4.97 -1.43 -3.39
N ALA A 59 -3.97 -2.22 -3.75
CA ALA A 59 -4.16 -3.53 -4.33
C ALA A 59 -3.11 -4.51 -3.81
N VAL A 60 -3.48 -5.78 -3.77
CA VAL A 60 -2.58 -6.91 -3.48
C VAL A 60 -2.76 -7.92 -4.58
N GLU A 61 -1.73 -8.11 -5.42
CA GLU A 61 -1.78 -8.99 -6.58
C GLU A 61 -0.51 -9.84 -6.67
N ALA A 62 -0.58 -10.95 -7.38
CA ALA A 62 0.58 -11.85 -7.54
C ALA A 62 1.79 -11.16 -8.23
N LYS A 63 1.53 -10.18 -9.11
CA LYS A 63 2.57 -9.42 -9.83
C LYS A 63 2.60 -7.97 -9.39
N ILE A 64 3.80 -7.38 -9.35
CA ILE A 64 3.97 -5.97 -9.02
C ILE A 64 3.25 -5.06 -10.02
N SER A 65 3.36 -5.31 -11.33
CA SER A 65 2.69 -4.50 -12.35
C SER A 65 1.18 -4.48 -12.19
N SER A 66 0.58 -5.63 -11.89
CA SER A 66 -0.85 -5.75 -11.58
C SER A 66 -1.22 -4.94 -10.33
N SER A 67 -0.43 -5.04 -9.26
CA SER A 67 -0.67 -4.26 -8.03
C SER A 67 -0.62 -2.76 -8.29
N LEU A 68 0.39 -2.28 -9.02
CA LEU A 68 0.57 -0.86 -9.34
C LEU A 68 -0.60 -0.32 -10.18
N ASN A 69 -0.97 -1.04 -11.24
CA ASN A 69 -2.07 -0.65 -12.11
C ASN A 69 -3.40 -0.62 -11.36
N GLU A 70 -3.67 -1.66 -10.57
CA GLU A 70 -4.93 -1.80 -9.84
C GLU A 70 -5.05 -0.77 -8.70
N ALA A 71 -3.97 -0.50 -7.96
CA ALA A 71 -3.97 0.54 -6.94
C ALA A 71 -4.24 1.92 -7.56
N THR A 72 -3.61 2.23 -8.69
CA THR A 72 -3.82 3.48 -9.42
C THR A 72 -5.26 3.59 -9.94
N ARG A 73 -5.78 2.52 -10.55
CA ARG A 73 -7.17 2.44 -11.04
C ARG A 73 -8.16 2.74 -9.92
N LYS A 74 -8.03 2.07 -8.78
CA LYS A 74 -8.90 2.29 -7.60
C LYS A 74 -8.82 3.72 -7.08
N CYS A 75 -7.63 4.33 -7.05
CA CYS A 75 -7.50 5.72 -6.64
C CYS A 75 -8.34 6.65 -7.54
N TYR A 76 -8.32 6.45 -8.86
CA TYR A 76 -9.17 7.20 -9.79
C TYR A 76 -10.66 6.88 -9.61
N GLU A 77 -11.03 5.60 -9.41
CA GLU A 77 -12.42 5.19 -9.14
C GLU A 77 -12.99 5.84 -7.88
N PHE A 78 -12.15 6.07 -6.87
CA PHE A 78 -12.54 6.76 -5.64
C PHE A 78 -12.49 8.30 -5.76
N GLY A 79 -12.33 8.83 -6.97
CA GLY A 79 -12.42 10.26 -7.26
C GLY A 79 -11.11 11.03 -7.22
N GLY A 80 -9.96 10.33 -7.18
CA GLY A 80 -8.65 10.96 -7.25
C GLY A 80 -8.41 11.61 -8.61
N LYS A 81 -7.67 12.72 -8.63
CA LYS A 81 -7.40 13.48 -9.87
C LYS A 81 -5.97 13.33 -10.37
N GLN A 82 -5.01 13.20 -9.46
CA GLN A 82 -3.60 12.93 -9.81
C GLN A 82 -3.10 11.73 -9.01
N CYS A 83 -3.57 10.55 -9.39
CA CYS A 83 -3.20 9.33 -8.69
C CYS A 83 -1.78 8.90 -9.03
N VAL A 84 -0.95 8.79 -7.99
CA VAL A 84 0.44 8.32 -8.08
C VAL A 84 0.70 7.22 -7.07
N ILE A 85 1.64 6.33 -7.39
CA ILE A 85 2.09 5.29 -6.45
C ILE A 85 2.92 5.92 -5.34
N ARG A 86 2.41 5.82 -4.12
CA ARG A 86 3.06 6.28 -2.89
C ARG A 86 4.04 5.26 -2.35
N ALA A 87 3.65 3.98 -2.41
CA ALA A 87 4.40 2.88 -1.81
C ALA A 87 4.05 1.56 -2.50
N TRP A 88 5.00 0.63 -2.53
CA TRP A 88 4.79 -0.73 -2.99
C TRP A 88 5.80 -1.67 -2.34
N ALA A 89 5.43 -2.94 -2.19
CA ALA A 89 6.32 -3.99 -1.69
C ALA A 89 5.89 -5.34 -2.27
N CYS A 90 6.81 -6.32 -2.30
CA CYS A 90 6.50 -7.70 -2.65
C CYS A 90 6.98 -8.65 -1.55
N ASP A 91 6.12 -9.58 -1.16
CA ASP A 91 6.43 -10.72 -0.31
C ASP A 91 6.68 -11.97 -1.17
N ALA A 92 7.54 -11.82 -2.16
CA ALA A 92 8.11 -12.91 -2.91
C ALA A 92 9.56 -12.52 -3.17
N LYS A 93 10.51 -13.42 -2.85
CA LYS A 93 11.78 -13.39 -3.57
C LYS A 93 11.39 -13.51 -5.04
N GLY A 94 11.66 -12.46 -5.81
CA GLY A 94 11.26 -12.33 -7.22
C GLY A 94 11.66 -13.53 -8.06
#